data_AF-A0A923XRV0-F1
#
_entry.id   AF-A0A923XRV0-F1
#
_cell.length_a   1.000
_cell.length_b   1.000
_cell.length_c   1.000
_cell.angle_alpha   90.00
_cell.angle_beta   90.00
_cell.angle_gamma   90.00
#
_symmetry.space_group_name_H-M   'P 1'
#
loop_
_entity.id
_entity.type
_entity.pdbx_description
1 polymer ?
#
loop_
_entity_poly.entity_id
_entity_poly.type
_entity_poly.pdbx_seq_one_letter_code
_entity_poly.pdbx_strand_id
1 'polypeptide(L)'
;MILQTIQPVSVLESLQKNSIVFSRPDYSEYDEEGQPWTFKLSYDWLKKQMLARSVLPQNNETDVFWAWAWSGDLGKKKVDLRTRPYYRNQNNVLLTIDKDPKDILLSDFNFWHNVLNYWALPASKRDEKMWDKICKNEKTNYYRIKPLPQFNAEIEKTWE
;
A
#
# COMPACT_ATOMS: atom_id res chain seq x y z
N MET A 1 9.87 -15.81 6.91
CA MET A 1 9.61 -14.52 7.59
C MET A 1 8.13 -14.40 7.77
N ILE A 2 7.70 -14.07 8.99
CA ILE A 2 6.29 -13.99 9.34
C ILE A 2 5.75 -12.60 8.98
N LEU A 3 4.73 -12.59 8.14
CA LEU A 3 3.96 -11.41 7.74
C LEU A 3 2.52 -11.55 8.21
N GLN A 4 1.85 -10.42 8.46
CA GLN A 4 0.47 -10.41 8.89
C GLN A 4 -0.37 -9.42 8.08
N THR A 5 -1.57 -9.83 7.67
CA THR A 5 -2.52 -8.94 7.01
C THR A 5 -3.93 -9.17 7.54
N ILE A 6 -4.74 -8.13 7.55
CA ILE A 6 -6.13 -8.19 7.99
C ILE A 6 -7.00 -8.15 6.75
N GLN A 7 -7.80 -9.20 6.57
CA GLN A 7 -8.58 -9.40 5.36
C GLN A 7 -10.02 -9.78 5.71
N PRO A 8 -10.99 -9.53 4.81
CA PRO A 8 -12.33 -10.09 4.93
C PRO A 8 -12.29 -11.63 4.98
N VAL A 9 -13.26 -12.24 5.66
CA VAL A 9 -13.38 -13.72 5.73
C VAL A 9 -13.40 -14.36 4.33
N SER A 10 -13.99 -13.70 3.32
CA SER A 10 -14.06 -14.20 1.94
C SER A 10 -12.68 -14.42 1.29
N VAL A 11 -11.64 -13.69 1.73
CA VAL A 11 -10.26 -13.91 1.27
C VAL A 11 -9.73 -15.23 1.82
N LEU A 12 -9.97 -15.52 3.10
CA LEU A 12 -9.58 -16.80 3.71
C LEU A 12 -10.30 -17.97 3.03
N GLU A 13 -11.61 -17.85 2.80
CA GLU A 13 -12.40 -18.88 2.11
C GLU A 13 -11.86 -19.15 0.70
N SER A 14 -11.50 -18.08 -0.05
CA SER A 14 -10.90 -18.22 -1.38
C SER A 14 -9.54 -18.93 -1.34
N LEU A 15 -8.69 -18.58 -0.37
CA LEU A 15 -7.40 -19.24 -0.17
C LEU A 15 -7.56 -20.70 0.23
N GLN A 16 -8.51 -21.04 1.10
CA GLN A 16 -8.77 -22.43 1.51
C GLN A 16 -9.30 -23.29 0.37
N LYS A 17 -10.14 -22.71 -0.50
CA LYS A 17 -10.77 -23.43 -1.61
C LYS A 17 -9.85 -23.56 -2.83
N ASN A 18 -9.17 -22.48 -3.21
CA ASN A 18 -8.48 -22.35 -4.50
C ASN A 18 -6.98 -22.08 -4.36
N SER A 19 -6.46 -21.82 -3.15
CA SER A 19 -5.08 -21.37 -2.91
C SER A 19 -4.70 -20.06 -3.61
N ILE A 20 -5.68 -19.35 -4.18
CA ILE A 20 -5.49 -18.14 -4.97
C ILE A 20 -6.54 -17.11 -4.53
N VAL A 21 -6.13 -15.87 -4.42
CA VAL A 21 -7.02 -14.70 -4.30
C VAL A 21 -6.79 -13.81 -5.51
N PHE A 22 -7.86 -13.27 -6.06
CA PHE A 22 -7.81 -12.32 -7.17
C PHE A 22 -7.89 -10.90 -6.64
N SER A 23 -7.07 -10.00 -7.18
CA SER A 23 -7.27 -8.57 -6.98
C SER A 23 -8.61 -8.15 -7.62
N ARG A 24 -9.19 -7.10 -7.05
CA ARG A 24 -10.46 -6.51 -7.50
C ARG A 24 -10.17 -5.07 -7.92
N PRO A 25 -9.81 -4.84 -9.20
CA PRO A 25 -9.40 -3.52 -9.70
C PRO A 25 -10.47 -2.44 -9.47
N ASP A 26 -11.73 -2.85 -9.45
CA ASP A 26 -12.91 -2.03 -9.13
C ASP A 26 -12.83 -1.31 -7.77
N TYR A 27 -12.17 -1.89 -6.77
CA TYR A 27 -11.93 -1.22 -5.47
C TYR A 27 -10.66 -0.35 -5.45
N SER A 28 -9.89 -0.34 -6.53
CA SER A 28 -8.60 0.36 -6.64
C SER A 28 -8.64 1.58 -7.55
N GLU A 29 -9.84 1.93 -8.04
CA GLU A 29 -10.06 2.97 -9.04
C GLU A 29 -10.89 4.15 -8.52
N TYR A 30 -11.67 4.01 -7.44
CA TYR A 30 -12.50 5.08 -6.89
C TYR A 30 -12.55 5.06 -5.36
N ASP A 31 -12.68 6.24 -4.73
CA ASP A 31 -12.88 6.36 -3.29
C ASP A 31 -14.34 6.21 -2.88
N GLU A 32 -14.61 6.33 -1.57
CA GLU A 32 -15.97 6.27 -1.02
C GLU A 32 -16.90 7.36 -1.58
N GLU A 33 -16.35 8.41 -2.19
CA GLU A 33 -17.06 9.56 -2.80
C GLU A 33 -17.16 9.43 -4.33
N GLY A 34 -16.70 8.30 -4.90
CA GLY A 34 -16.74 8.03 -6.33
C GLY A 34 -15.71 8.84 -7.14
N GLN A 35 -14.74 9.49 -6.48
CA GLN A 35 -13.64 10.17 -7.17
C GLN A 35 -12.60 9.16 -7.61
N PRO A 36 -11.97 9.33 -8.80
CA PRO A 36 -10.92 8.46 -9.26
C PRO A 36 -9.81 8.36 -8.21
N TRP A 37 -9.68 7.21 -7.60
CA TRP A 37 -8.75 6.92 -6.53
C TRP A 37 -7.75 5.92 -7.05
N THR A 38 -6.62 6.40 -7.54
CA THR A 38 -5.71 5.58 -8.35
C THR A 38 -4.72 4.79 -7.51
N PHE A 39 -5.19 3.94 -6.57
CA PHE A 39 -4.30 3.01 -5.86
C PHE A 39 -3.53 2.13 -6.85
N LYS A 40 -4.13 1.86 -8.01
CA LYS A 40 -3.47 1.19 -9.13
C LYS A 40 -2.07 1.75 -9.45
N LEU A 41 -1.89 3.08 -9.49
CA LEU A 41 -0.59 3.68 -9.81
C LEU A 41 0.47 3.32 -8.76
N SER A 42 0.10 3.36 -7.48
CA SER A 42 0.98 3.01 -6.36
C SER A 42 1.36 1.53 -6.37
N TYR A 43 0.41 0.64 -6.68
CA TYR A 43 0.68 -0.80 -6.81
C TYR A 43 1.51 -1.12 -8.06
N ASP A 44 1.28 -0.42 -9.18
CA ASP A 44 2.11 -0.54 -10.38
C ASP A 44 3.55 -0.07 -10.11
N TRP A 45 3.74 1.01 -9.36
CA TRP A 45 5.07 1.42 -8.88
C TRP A 45 5.70 0.33 -7.99
N LEU A 46 4.94 -0.25 -7.06
CA LEU A 46 5.45 -1.30 -6.18
C LEU A 46 5.88 -2.55 -6.97
N LYS A 47 5.12 -2.94 -7.99
CA LYS A 47 5.50 -4.00 -8.94
C LYS A 47 6.84 -3.71 -9.61
N LYS A 48 7.04 -2.48 -10.11
CA LYS A 48 8.32 -2.07 -10.71
C LYS A 48 9.47 -2.22 -9.72
N GLN A 49 9.29 -1.79 -8.47
CA GLN A 49 10.31 -1.90 -7.43
C GLN A 49 10.64 -3.35 -7.06
N MET A 50 9.63 -4.24 -7.02
CA MET A 50 9.85 -5.67 -6.80
C MET A 50 10.53 -6.34 -7.99
N LEU A 51 10.17 -5.99 -9.23
CA LEU A 51 10.83 -6.50 -10.44
C LEU A 51 12.29 -6.06 -10.51
N ALA A 52 12.58 -4.78 -10.25
CA ALA A 52 13.93 -4.24 -10.25
C ALA A 52 14.86 -4.92 -9.22
N ARG A 53 14.29 -5.53 -8.17
CA ARG A 53 15.01 -6.25 -7.12
C ARG A 53 14.89 -7.78 -7.24
N SER A 54 14.33 -8.28 -8.33
CA SER A 54 14.15 -9.72 -8.59
C SER A 54 13.32 -10.47 -7.53
N VAL A 55 12.32 -9.79 -6.94
CA VAL A 55 11.45 -10.34 -5.88
C VAL A 55 10.16 -10.93 -6.46
N LEU A 56 9.64 -10.37 -7.56
CA LEU A 56 8.44 -10.90 -8.22
C LEU A 56 8.79 -12.07 -9.16
N PRO A 57 7.91 -13.09 -9.27
CA PRO A 57 8.01 -14.06 -10.35
C PRO A 57 7.93 -13.33 -11.70
N GLN A 58 8.63 -13.84 -12.72
CA GLN A 58 8.64 -13.23 -14.06
C GLN A 58 7.27 -13.30 -14.80
N ASN A 59 6.21 -13.79 -14.16
CA ASN A 59 4.88 -13.83 -14.77
C ASN A 59 4.10 -12.53 -14.52
N ASN A 60 3.47 -11.99 -15.57
CA ASN A 60 2.69 -10.76 -15.48
C ASN A 60 1.31 -10.96 -14.82
N GLU A 61 0.98 -12.19 -14.41
CA GLU A 61 -0.32 -12.55 -13.85
C GLU A 61 -0.39 -12.41 -12.32
N THR A 62 0.77 -12.24 -11.65
CA THR A 62 0.84 -12.13 -10.18
C THR A 62 0.79 -10.68 -9.74
N ASP A 63 -0.10 -10.35 -8.79
CA ASP A 63 -0.17 -9.03 -8.17
C ASP A 63 0.62 -8.96 -6.86
N VAL A 64 0.83 -7.74 -6.35
CA VAL A 64 1.50 -7.51 -5.08
C VAL A 64 0.49 -7.63 -3.94
N PHE A 65 0.85 -8.42 -2.94
CA PHE A 65 0.06 -8.57 -1.73
C PHE A 65 0.75 -7.85 -0.57
N TRP A 66 0.11 -6.80 -0.06
CA TRP A 66 0.68 -6.04 1.05
C TRP A 66 0.37 -6.69 2.39
N ALA A 67 1.38 -6.79 3.24
CA ALA A 67 1.28 -7.31 4.59
C ALA A 67 2.29 -6.62 5.52
N TRP A 68 1.96 -6.60 6.80
CA TRP A 68 2.81 -6.06 7.84
C TRP A 68 3.93 -7.04 8.18
N ALA A 69 5.16 -6.57 8.04
CA ALA A 69 6.36 -7.18 8.59
C ALA A 69 6.57 -6.66 10.01
N TRP A 70 6.39 -7.53 11.00
CA TRP A 70 6.68 -7.18 12.39
C TRP A 70 8.07 -7.69 12.77
N SER A 71 8.93 -6.81 13.29
CA SER A 71 10.27 -7.18 13.75
C SER A 71 10.30 -7.46 15.26
N GLY A 72 11.21 -8.33 15.70
CA GLY A 72 11.43 -8.65 17.11
C GLY A 72 10.20 -9.21 17.82
N ASP A 73 10.00 -8.82 19.08
CA ASP A 73 8.87 -9.30 19.89
C ASP A 73 7.50 -8.74 19.46
N LEU A 74 7.48 -7.68 18.63
CA LEU A 74 6.25 -7.17 18.03
C LEU A 74 5.64 -8.19 17.07
N GLY A 75 6.46 -9.00 16.38
CA GLY A 75 5.98 -10.07 15.49
C GLY A 75 5.46 -11.31 16.21
N LYS A 76 5.76 -11.42 17.51
CA LYS A 76 5.24 -12.50 18.37
C LYS A 76 3.92 -12.11 19.03
N LYS A 77 3.59 -10.83 19.12
CA LYS A 77 2.31 -10.37 19.67
C LYS A 77 1.22 -10.53 18.61
N LYS A 78 0.37 -11.53 18.81
CA LYS A 78 -0.87 -11.69 18.04
C LYS A 78 -1.69 -10.38 18.12
N VAL A 79 -1.96 -9.77 16.97
CA VAL A 79 -2.80 -8.58 16.90
C VAL A 79 -4.20 -8.94 17.38
N ASP A 80 -4.67 -8.29 18.46
CA ASP A 80 -6.04 -8.46 18.94
C ASP A 80 -7.00 -7.61 18.10
N LEU A 81 -7.66 -8.27 17.14
CA LEU A 81 -8.63 -7.63 16.24
C LEU A 81 -9.83 -7.00 16.95
N ARG A 82 -10.12 -7.38 18.21
CA ARG A 82 -11.23 -6.79 18.98
C ARG A 82 -10.93 -5.36 19.44
N THR A 83 -9.65 -5.00 19.48
CA THR A 83 -9.20 -3.71 20.02
C THR A 83 -9.08 -2.61 18.97
N ARG A 84 -9.17 -2.96 17.68
CA ARG A 84 -8.96 -2.04 16.56
C ARG A 84 -10.00 -2.26 15.46
N PRO A 85 -10.89 -1.29 15.19
CA PRO A 85 -11.82 -1.40 14.08
C PRO A 85 -11.07 -1.12 12.76
N TYR A 86 -10.74 -2.18 12.01
CA TYR A 86 -10.10 -2.05 10.69
C TYR A 86 -11.12 -1.94 9.57
N TYR A 87 -12.17 -2.77 9.58
CA TYR A 87 -13.29 -2.67 8.66
C TYR A 87 -14.59 -2.62 9.46
N ARG A 88 -15.34 -1.54 9.30
CA ARG A 88 -16.65 -1.38 9.93
C ARG A 88 -17.64 -2.28 9.16
N ASN A 89 -18.50 -3.00 9.89
CA ASN A 89 -19.63 -3.79 9.35
C ASN A 89 -19.31 -5.11 8.62
N GLN A 90 -18.12 -5.71 8.80
CA GLN A 90 -17.85 -7.07 8.31
C GLN A 90 -16.93 -7.88 9.23
N ASN A 91 -17.03 -9.21 9.15
CA ASN A 91 -16.11 -10.11 9.83
C ASN A 91 -14.75 -10.12 9.13
N ASN A 92 -13.69 -10.01 9.93
CA ASN A 92 -12.31 -9.98 9.44
C ASN A 92 -11.48 -11.07 10.10
N VAL A 93 -10.43 -11.48 9.41
CA VAL A 93 -9.45 -12.46 9.88
C VAL A 93 -8.05 -11.86 9.84
N LEU A 94 -7.20 -12.33 10.75
CA LEU A 94 -5.76 -12.05 10.71
C LEU A 94 -5.10 -13.23 10.00
N LEU A 95 -4.61 -13.00 8.79
CA LEU A 95 -3.82 -13.99 8.07
C LEU A 95 -2.36 -13.85 8.47
N THR A 96 -1.74 -14.97 8.83
CA THR A 96 -0.31 -15.08 9.07
C THR A 96 0.32 -15.81 7.88
N ILE A 97 1.29 -15.18 7.23
CA ILE A 97 1.94 -15.69 6.03
C ILE A 97 3.41 -15.91 6.35
N ASP A 98 3.90 -17.12 6.16
CA ASP A 98 5.33 -17.40 6.22
C ASP A 98 5.90 -17.45 4.81
N LYS A 99 6.89 -16.61 4.55
CA LYS A 99 7.49 -16.45 3.22
C LYS A 99 9.00 -16.26 3.31
N ASP A 100 9.74 -16.80 2.36
CA ASP A 100 11.20 -16.60 2.30
C ASP A 100 11.50 -15.09 2.18
N PRO A 101 12.42 -14.52 2.99
CA PRO A 101 12.80 -13.12 2.89
C PRO A 101 13.17 -12.65 1.48
N LYS A 102 13.70 -13.54 0.63
CA LYS A 102 14.04 -13.20 -0.76
C LYS A 102 12.82 -12.89 -1.64
N ASP A 103 11.64 -13.39 -1.26
CA ASP A 103 10.39 -13.18 -1.97
C ASP A 103 9.60 -11.97 -1.40
N ILE A 104 10.23 -11.16 -0.54
CA ILE A 104 9.60 -10.04 0.17
C ILE A 104 10.35 -8.74 -0.16
N LEU A 105 9.60 -7.71 -0.55
CA LEU A 105 10.10 -6.33 -0.58
C LEU A 105 9.70 -5.63 0.72
N LEU A 106 10.68 -5.33 1.57
CA LEU A 106 10.46 -4.53 2.78
C LEU A 106 10.45 -3.04 2.44
N SER A 107 9.48 -2.33 3.00
CA SER A 107 9.35 -0.87 2.88
C SER A 107 9.09 -0.27 4.25
N ASP A 108 9.60 0.95 4.47
CA ASP A 108 9.21 1.74 5.63
C ASP A 108 7.72 2.12 5.54
N PHE A 109 7.01 2.09 6.67
CA PHE A 109 5.58 2.36 6.68
C PHE A 109 5.25 3.75 6.12
N ASN A 110 5.99 4.78 6.52
CA ASN A 110 5.74 6.14 6.04
C ASN A 110 6.09 6.26 4.56
N PHE A 111 7.16 5.61 4.13
CA PHE A 111 7.52 5.56 2.71
C PHE A 111 6.37 4.98 1.88
N TRP A 112 5.91 3.77 2.20
CA TRP A 112 4.80 3.14 1.49
C TRP A 112 3.51 3.97 1.59
N HIS A 113 3.23 4.54 2.78
CA HIS A 113 2.04 5.35 2.99
C HIS A 113 2.00 6.59 2.09
N ASN A 114 3.14 7.23 1.82
CA ASN A 114 3.20 8.37 0.89
C ASN A 114 2.94 7.92 -0.55
N VAL A 115 3.61 6.86 -1.01
CA VAL A 115 3.41 6.32 -2.37
C VAL A 115 1.97 5.86 -2.58
N LEU A 116 1.41 5.10 -1.63
CA LEU A 116 0.02 4.62 -1.66
C LEU A 116 -0.99 5.75 -1.81
N ASN A 117 -0.68 6.92 -1.23
CA ASN A 117 -1.53 8.09 -1.27
C ASN A 117 -1.17 9.08 -2.39
N TYR A 118 -0.24 8.74 -3.28
CA TYR A 118 0.29 9.64 -4.30
C TYR A 118 0.79 10.98 -3.72
N TRP A 119 1.48 10.91 -2.57
CA TRP A 119 2.06 12.05 -1.88
C TRP A 119 3.54 12.19 -2.19
N ALA A 120 4.02 13.43 -2.18
CA ALA A 120 5.44 13.66 -2.17
C ALA A 120 6.08 13.10 -0.89
N LEU A 121 7.25 12.48 -1.02
CA LEU A 121 8.05 12.01 0.09
C LEU A 121 9.15 13.04 0.38
N PRO A 122 8.96 13.95 1.36
CA PRO A 122 9.96 14.98 1.64
C PRO A 122 11.22 14.35 2.25
N ALA A 123 12.39 14.62 1.65
CA ALA A 123 13.68 14.20 2.18
C ALA A 123 14.09 14.99 3.44
N SER A 124 13.46 16.16 3.67
CA SER A 124 13.73 17.01 4.81
C SER A 124 12.51 17.86 5.19
N LYS A 125 12.54 18.45 6.40
CA LYS A 125 11.56 19.46 6.83
C LYS A 125 11.50 20.69 5.92
N ARG A 126 12.58 20.98 5.19
CA ARG A 126 12.61 22.08 4.23
C ARG A 126 11.78 21.72 2.99
N ASP A 127 11.90 20.48 2.53
CA ASP A 127 11.16 19.99 1.36
C ASP A 127 9.66 19.87 1.69
N GLU A 128 9.33 19.40 2.89
CA GLU A 128 7.94 19.41 3.40
C GLU A 128 7.32 20.81 3.32
N LYS A 129 8.01 21.83 3.86
CA LYS A 129 7.56 23.23 3.77
C LYS A 129 7.48 23.76 2.34
N MET A 130 8.30 23.25 1.44
CA MET A 130 8.24 23.61 0.03
C MET A 130 6.95 23.08 -0.60
N TRP A 131 6.59 21.83 -0.34
CA TRP A 131 5.34 21.22 -0.80
C TRP A 131 4.10 21.93 -0.23
N ASP A 132 4.13 22.32 1.05
CA ASP A 132 3.07 23.13 1.65
C ASP A 132 2.88 24.47 0.94
N LYS A 133 3.99 25.13 0.58
CA LYS A 133 3.97 26.41 -0.13
C LYS A 133 3.44 26.27 -1.56
N ILE A 134 3.84 25.21 -2.27
CA ILE A 134 3.31 24.89 -3.60
C ILE A 134 1.79 24.70 -3.52
N CYS A 135 1.31 23.89 -2.57
CA CYS A 135 -0.12 23.66 -2.37
C CYS A 135 -0.88 24.97 -2.14
N LYS A 136 -0.35 25.83 -1.26
CA LYS A 136 -0.97 27.11 -0.94
C LYS A 136 -1.04 28.05 -2.15
N ASN A 137 0.03 28.14 -2.93
CA ASN A 137 0.11 29.01 -4.10
C ASN A 137 -0.85 28.58 -5.21
N GLU A 138 -0.89 27.27 -5.49
CA GLU A 138 -1.75 26.67 -6.52
C GLU A 138 -3.19 26.46 -6.04
N LYS A 139 -3.52 26.87 -4.81
CA LYS A 139 -4.82 26.63 -4.15
C LYS A 139 -5.25 25.16 -4.25
N THR A 140 -4.29 24.26 -4.14
CA THR A 140 -4.48 22.81 -4.21
C THR A 140 -4.13 22.15 -2.88
N ASN A 141 -4.42 20.87 -2.76
CA ASN A 141 -4.08 20.07 -1.61
C ASN A 141 -3.87 18.61 -2.06
N TYR A 142 -2.63 18.16 -2.22
CA TYR A 142 -2.37 16.78 -2.64
C TYR A 142 -2.74 15.74 -1.56
N TYR A 143 -3.07 16.16 -0.33
CA TYR A 143 -3.69 15.27 0.66
C TYR A 143 -5.14 14.93 0.32
N ARG A 144 -5.80 15.75 -0.51
CA ARG A 144 -7.21 15.57 -0.92
C ARG A 144 -7.39 15.30 -2.41
N ILE A 145 -6.58 15.92 -3.27
CA ILE A 145 -6.67 15.80 -4.72
C ILE A 145 -5.46 15.00 -5.19
N LYS A 146 -5.71 13.81 -5.73
CA LYS A 146 -4.67 12.84 -6.09
C LYS A 146 -5.07 12.08 -7.35
N PRO A 147 -4.15 11.82 -8.27
CA PRO A 147 -2.85 12.48 -8.40
C PRO A 147 -3.04 13.99 -8.70
N LEU A 148 -2.02 14.84 -8.49
CA LEU A 148 -2.06 16.24 -8.92
C LEU A 148 -1.44 16.36 -10.32
N PRO A 149 -2.22 16.42 -11.41
CA PRO A 149 -1.68 16.22 -12.76
C PRO A 149 -0.49 17.12 -13.11
N GLN A 150 -0.47 18.35 -12.61
CA GLN A 150 0.60 19.32 -12.83
C GLN A 150 1.91 19.03 -12.07
N PHE A 151 1.91 18.11 -11.09
CA PHE A 151 3.06 17.78 -10.23
C PHE A 151 3.38 16.29 -10.19
N ASN A 152 2.77 15.46 -11.04
CA ASN A 152 2.94 14.01 -11.00
C ASN A 152 4.41 13.60 -11.11
N ALA A 153 5.14 14.14 -12.08
CA ALA A 153 6.53 13.79 -12.30
C ALA A 153 7.43 14.21 -11.13
N GLU A 154 7.18 15.37 -10.54
CA GLU A 154 7.91 15.88 -9.39
C GLU A 154 7.64 15.04 -8.14
N ILE A 155 6.39 14.62 -7.93
CA ILE A 155 6.02 13.72 -6.85
C ILE A 155 6.69 12.35 -7.03
N GLU A 156 6.57 11.73 -8.21
CA GLU A 156 7.16 10.42 -8.49
C GLU A 156 8.68 10.43 -8.29
N LYS A 157 9.36 11.53 -8.65
CA LYS A 157 10.79 11.69 -8.42
C LYS A 157 11.18 11.67 -6.94
N THR A 158 10.28 12.01 -6.03
CA THR A 158 10.55 11.91 -4.58
C THR A 158 10.55 10.47 -4.07
N TRP A 159 10.09 9.50 -4.87
CA TRP A 159 10.01 8.09 -4.49
C TRP A 159 11.23 7.27 -4.96
N GLU A 160 12.14 7.87 -5.73
CA GLU A 160 13.37 7.25 -6.21
C GLU A 160 14.55 7.56 -5.27
#